data_AF-A0A7H8TNF8-F1
#
_entry.id   AF-A0A7H8TNF8-F1
#
_cell.length_a   1.000
_cell.length_b   1.000
_cell.length_c   1.000
_cell.angle_alpha   90.00
_cell.angle_beta   90.00
_cell.angle_gamma   90.00
#
_symmetry.space_group_name_H-M   'P 1'
#
loop_
_entity.id
_entity.type
_entity.pdbx_description
1 polymer ?
#
loop_
_entity_poly.entity_id
_entity_poly.type
_entity_poly.pdbx_seq_one_letter_code
_entity_poly.pdbx_strand_id
1 'polypeptide(L)'
;MVWLLVGVVVLGVGVASALQVRGALEREREYRAASECASVPVTASACLWEQEFTVRSADTNRRERNRSPEAVLVLPSGKTWDVTFRQTGPVLSEMEPDDEVVGVIWHGRVVEIRDADGRRQQTSDGPVGWPADRLGGALACIPGGLAAVAGGLWALLARGNRRHAAAATVVRWHGVAIGAAALLTLWAQSGNDWPMWALPAIWGPITLILLACMTGFVIAALRGELEDDEPAGPRGPTPPPPPPTPPPAQPSPSAPDSDGSRTSPVSGSG
;
A
#
# COMPACT_ATOMS: atom_id res chain seq x y z
N MET A 1 -7.64 -5.46 -17.16
CA MET A 1 -7.01 -6.79 -17.18
C MET A 1 -5.91 -6.91 -16.12
N VAL A 2 -4.95 -5.98 -16.06
CA VAL A 2 -3.87 -5.98 -15.04
C VAL A 2 -4.38 -6.13 -13.60
N TRP A 3 -5.35 -5.31 -13.19
CA TRP A 3 -5.96 -5.40 -11.85
C TRP A 3 -6.57 -6.76 -11.51
N LEU A 4 -7.13 -7.45 -12.50
CA LEU A 4 -7.72 -8.77 -12.30
C LEU A 4 -6.62 -9.81 -12.09
N LEU A 5 -5.54 -9.77 -12.88
CA LEU A 5 -4.38 -10.65 -12.70
C LEU A 5 -3.70 -10.41 -11.34
N VAL A 6 -3.45 -9.14 -11.00
CA VAL A 6 -2.90 -8.76 -9.69
C VAL A 6 -3.81 -9.26 -8.57
N GLY A 7 -5.13 -9.04 -8.69
CA GLY A 7 -6.09 -9.49 -7.69
C GLY A 7 -6.09 -11.01 -7.50
N VAL A 8 -6.03 -11.80 -8.57
CA VAL A 8 -5.94 -13.27 -8.51
C VAL A 8 -4.64 -13.72 -7.83
N VAL A 9 -3.49 -13.13 -8.21
CA VAL A 9 -2.20 -13.47 -7.60
C VAL A 9 -2.19 -13.13 -6.12
N VAL A 10 -2.61 -11.92 -5.76
CA VAL A 10 -2.67 -11.45 -4.36
C VAL A 10 -3.62 -12.34 -3.56
N LEU A 11 -4.81 -12.66 -4.09
CA LEU A 11 -5.75 -13.55 -3.42
C LEU A 11 -5.15 -14.95 -3.21
N GLY A 12 -4.45 -15.50 -4.22
CA GLY A 12 -3.75 -16.77 -4.12
C GLY A 12 -2.69 -16.78 -3.02
N VAL A 13 -1.88 -15.72 -2.91
CA VAL A 13 -0.91 -15.53 -1.84
C VAL A 13 -1.60 -15.47 -0.47
N GLY A 14 -2.72 -14.76 -0.36
CA GLY A 14 -3.50 -14.68 0.87
C GLY A 14 -4.05 -16.03 1.32
N VAL A 15 -4.63 -16.80 0.40
CA VAL A 15 -5.14 -18.16 0.68
C VAL A 15 -4.00 -19.09 1.07
N ALA A 16 -2.88 -19.09 0.33
CA ALA A 16 -1.71 -19.89 0.66
C ALA A 16 -1.15 -19.54 2.04
N SER A 17 -1.18 -18.27 2.43
CA SER A 17 -0.75 -17.81 3.77
C SER A 17 -1.70 -18.31 4.85
N ALA A 18 -3.02 -18.19 4.65
CA ALA A 18 -4.05 -18.67 5.58
C ALA A 18 -3.94 -20.18 5.85
N LEU A 19 -3.69 -20.98 4.80
CA LEU A 19 -3.52 -22.43 4.94
C LEU A 19 -2.28 -22.81 5.77
N GLN A 20 -1.26 -21.97 5.78
CA GLN A 20 -0.01 -22.21 6.50
C GLN A 20 -0.03 -21.72 7.96
N VAL A 21 -1.03 -20.93 8.37
CA VAL A 21 -1.13 -20.42 9.75
C VAL A 21 -1.15 -21.57 10.77
N ARG A 22 -1.96 -22.61 10.54
CA ARG A 22 -2.05 -23.75 11.46
C ARG A 22 -0.73 -24.50 11.61
N GLY A 23 -0.04 -24.76 10.51
CA GLY A 23 1.26 -25.42 10.53
C GLY A 23 2.33 -24.58 11.25
N ALA A 24 2.29 -23.25 11.06
CA ALA A 24 3.18 -22.34 11.76
C ALA A 24 2.88 -22.31 13.27
N LEU A 25 1.59 -22.31 13.67
CA LEU A 25 1.18 -22.33 15.07
C LEU A 25 1.64 -23.60 15.77
N GLU A 26 1.48 -24.76 15.12
CA GLU A 26 1.92 -26.02 15.70
C GLU A 26 3.45 -26.04 15.86
N ARG A 27 4.20 -25.59 14.85
CA ARG A 27 5.66 -25.53 14.93
C ARG A 27 6.16 -24.59 16.04
N GLU A 28 5.50 -23.44 16.22
CA GLU A 28 5.83 -22.51 17.31
C GLU A 28 5.47 -23.11 18.67
N ARG A 29 4.37 -23.86 18.76
CA ARG A 29 3.99 -24.58 19.98
C ARG A 29 4.98 -25.69 20.33
N GLU A 30 5.39 -26.48 19.34
CA GLU A 30 6.42 -27.52 19.49
C GLU A 30 7.73 -26.94 20.00
N TYR A 31 8.19 -25.83 19.41
CA TYR A 31 9.39 -25.13 19.86
C TYR A 31 9.27 -24.62 21.31
N ARG A 32 8.14 -24.01 21.67
CA ARG A 32 7.90 -23.54 23.05
C ARG A 32 7.79 -24.67 24.07
N ALA A 33 7.36 -25.85 23.64
CA ALA A 33 7.24 -27.04 24.48
C ALA A 33 8.53 -27.89 24.50
N ALA A 34 9.50 -27.58 23.65
CA ALA A 34 10.75 -28.33 23.56
C ALA A 34 11.57 -28.17 24.84
N SER A 35 12.07 -29.29 25.37
CA SER A 35 13.01 -29.29 26.49
C SER A 35 14.43 -29.02 26.01
N GLU A 36 15.29 -28.59 26.93
CA GLU A 36 16.73 -28.53 26.70
C GLU A 36 17.31 -29.93 26.43
N CYS A 37 18.32 -30.01 25.57
CA CYS A 37 19.01 -31.26 25.30
C CYS A 37 19.89 -31.64 26.50
N ALA A 38 19.80 -32.88 26.97
CA ALA A 38 20.63 -33.38 28.06
C ALA A 38 22.13 -33.54 27.68
N SER A 39 22.43 -33.59 26.39
CA SER A 39 23.78 -33.69 25.84
C SER A 39 23.81 -33.15 24.42
N VAL A 40 25.01 -32.89 23.91
CA VAL A 40 25.23 -32.37 22.55
C VAL A 40 24.56 -33.29 21.51
N PRO A 41 23.57 -32.80 20.75
CA PRO A 41 22.89 -33.62 19.76
C PRO A 41 23.80 -33.88 18.54
N VAL A 42 24.00 -35.17 18.23
CA VAL A 42 24.80 -35.62 17.07
C VAL A 42 24.02 -35.51 15.75
N THR A 43 22.69 -35.49 15.83
CA THR A 43 21.76 -35.38 14.70
C THR A 43 20.69 -34.33 14.99
N ALA A 44 19.93 -33.92 13.98
CA ALA A 44 18.83 -32.98 14.15
C ALA A 44 17.82 -33.50 15.18
N SER A 45 17.71 -32.80 16.31
CA SER A 45 16.87 -33.16 17.45
C SER A 45 15.78 -32.13 17.71
N ALA A 46 14.66 -32.58 18.28
CA ALA A 46 13.55 -31.73 18.70
C ALA A 46 13.81 -30.98 20.03
N CYS A 47 14.91 -31.27 20.74
CA CYS A 47 15.31 -30.54 21.94
C CYS A 47 16.08 -29.26 21.58
N LEU A 48 16.12 -28.31 22.52
CA LEU A 48 16.83 -27.05 22.39
C LEU A 48 18.28 -27.22 22.84
N TRP A 49 19.23 -26.87 21.97
CA TRP A 49 20.66 -26.91 22.29
C TRP A 49 21.27 -25.52 22.21
N GLU A 50 21.84 -25.03 23.30
CA GLU A 50 22.58 -23.77 23.30
C GLU A 50 24.03 -24.01 22.91
N GLN A 51 24.54 -23.18 22.00
CA GLN A 51 25.89 -23.28 21.49
C GLN A 51 26.50 -21.88 21.38
N GLU A 52 27.67 -21.72 21.95
CA GLU A 52 28.48 -20.51 21.78
C GLU A 52 29.09 -20.49 20.38
N PHE A 53 29.04 -19.31 19.76
CA PHE A 53 29.63 -19.02 18.47
C PHE A 53 30.41 -17.71 18.54
N THR A 54 31.45 -17.62 17.72
CA THR A 54 32.12 -16.36 17.40
C THR A 54 31.59 -15.84 16.07
N VAL A 55 31.24 -14.58 16.02
CA VAL A 55 30.79 -13.93 14.79
C VAL A 55 31.98 -13.74 13.87
N ARG A 56 31.87 -14.20 12.61
CA ARG A 56 32.88 -13.91 11.58
C ARG A 56 32.50 -12.72 10.72
N SER A 57 31.23 -12.64 10.35
CA SER A 57 30.69 -11.51 9.59
C SER A 57 29.21 -11.36 9.90
N ALA A 58 28.74 -10.12 9.86
CA ALA A 58 27.35 -9.74 10.03
C ALA A 58 26.99 -8.71 8.96
N ASP A 59 26.12 -9.10 8.04
CA ASP A 59 25.70 -8.31 6.90
C ASP A 59 24.22 -7.98 7.04
N THR A 60 23.92 -6.76 7.46
CA THR A 60 22.53 -6.31 7.59
C THR A 60 21.82 -6.16 6.24
N ASN A 61 22.59 -6.12 5.13
CA ASN A 61 22.10 -5.99 3.75
C ASN A 61 21.07 -4.86 3.53
N ARG A 62 21.05 -3.82 4.38
CA ARG A 62 20.04 -2.73 4.36
C ARG A 62 19.94 -1.98 3.03
N ARG A 63 21.02 -1.93 2.25
CA ARG A 63 21.06 -1.23 0.96
C ARG A 63 20.75 -2.13 -0.23
N GLU A 64 20.65 -3.45 -0.04
CA GLU A 64 20.44 -4.42 -1.10
C GLU A 64 18.98 -4.91 -1.08
N ARG A 65 18.19 -4.52 -2.09
CA ARG A 65 16.74 -4.80 -2.13
C ARG A 65 16.35 -6.30 -2.13
N ASN A 66 17.30 -7.20 -2.41
CA ASN A 66 17.02 -8.63 -2.62
C ASN A 66 17.89 -9.56 -1.75
N ARG A 67 18.67 -9.05 -0.80
CA ARG A 67 19.42 -9.91 0.12
C ARG A 67 18.83 -9.87 1.51
N SER A 68 18.62 -11.06 2.07
CA SER A 68 18.25 -11.19 3.47
C SER A 68 19.43 -10.77 4.35
N PRO A 69 19.17 -10.14 5.50
CA PRO A 69 20.20 -9.95 6.50
C PRO A 69 20.78 -11.30 6.91
N GLU A 70 22.09 -11.41 7.00
CA GLU A 70 22.80 -12.67 7.24
C GLU A 70 24.00 -12.48 8.16
N ALA A 71 24.40 -13.55 8.83
CA ALA A 71 25.62 -13.61 9.61
C ALA A 71 26.29 -14.97 9.41
N VAL A 72 27.61 -14.96 9.45
CA VAL A 72 28.42 -16.17 9.45
C VAL A 72 28.96 -16.36 10.87
N LEU A 73 28.54 -17.44 11.50
CA LEU A 73 28.93 -17.83 12.85
C LEU A 73 29.99 -18.93 12.79
N VAL A 74 30.89 -18.95 13.76
CA VAL A 74 32.00 -19.89 13.82
C VAL A 74 31.98 -20.60 15.16
N LEU A 75 32.02 -21.93 15.13
CA LEU A 75 32.16 -22.75 16.31
C LEU A 75 33.60 -22.68 16.84
N PRO A 76 33.84 -22.99 18.13
CA PRO A 76 35.21 -23.17 18.66
C PRO A 76 36.04 -24.21 17.88
N SER A 77 35.38 -25.15 17.19
CA SER A 77 36.02 -26.12 16.29
C SER A 77 36.48 -25.54 14.93
N GLY A 78 36.17 -24.28 14.64
CA GLY A 78 36.41 -23.61 13.36
C GLY A 78 35.34 -23.86 12.29
N LYS A 79 34.33 -24.68 12.56
CA LYS A 79 33.23 -24.94 11.62
C LYS A 79 32.32 -23.72 11.52
N THR A 80 32.02 -23.30 10.29
CA THR A 80 31.16 -22.15 9.98
C THR A 80 29.68 -22.54 9.86
N TRP A 81 28.80 -21.59 10.18
CA TRP A 81 27.35 -21.68 10.07
C TRP A 81 26.80 -20.38 9.47
N ASP A 82 26.11 -20.50 8.34
CA ASP A 82 25.41 -19.39 7.73
C ASP A 82 24.01 -19.27 8.33
N VAL A 83 23.69 -18.09 8.86
CA VAL A 83 22.41 -17.79 9.50
C VAL A 83 21.80 -16.58 8.81
N THR A 84 20.52 -16.67 8.47
CA THR A 84 19.76 -15.54 7.92
C THR A 84 18.73 -15.06 8.93
N PHE A 85 18.34 -13.79 8.83
CA PHE A 85 17.40 -13.16 9.73
C PHE A 85 16.25 -12.53 8.96
N ARG A 86 15.07 -12.46 9.58
CA ARG A 86 13.90 -11.75 9.01
C ARG A 86 13.98 -10.24 9.20
N GLN A 87 14.63 -9.81 10.27
CA GLN A 87 14.76 -8.41 10.66
C GLN A 87 16.22 -8.12 10.99
N THR A 88 16.62 -6.86 10.88
CA THR A 88 18.03 -6.46 11.12
C THR A 88 18.39 -6.31 12.59
N GLY A 89 17.43 -6.25 13.51
CA GLY A 89 17.71 -6.05 14.94
C GLY A 89 16.81 -6.93 15.82
N PRO A 90 17.06 -6.94 17.14
CA PRO A 90 17.99 -6.06 17.85
C PRO A 90 19.46 -6.50 17.81
N VAL A 91 19.75 -7.79 17.63
CA VAL A 91 21.11 -8.34 17.79
C VAL A 91 21.97 -8.09 16.55
N LEU A 92 21.51 -8.51 15.37
CA LEU A 92 22.27 -8.43 14.11
C LEU A 92 22.72 -7.00 13.76
N SER A 93 21.98 -5.98 14.20
CA SER A 93 22.27 -4.58 13.86
C SER A 93 23.50 -4.03 14.59
N GLU A 94 23.89 -4.66 15.68
CA GLU A 94 25.00 -4.27 16.54
C GLU A 94 26.08 -5.35 16.62
N MET A 95 25.87 -6.45 15.92
CA MET A 95 26.79 -7.59 15.87
C MET A 95 28.05 -7.22 15.08
N GLU A 96 29.21 -7.34 15.70
CA GLU A 96 30.52 -7.08 15.10
C GLU A 96 31.30 -8.39 14.89
N PRO A 97 32.26 -8.42 13.95
CA PRO A 97 33.19 -9.53 13.85
C PRO A 97 33.93 -9.75 15.18
N ASP A 98 34.18 -11.02 15.50
CA ASP A 98 34.82 -11.51 16.73
C ASP A 98 33.96 -11.42 18.00
N ASP A 99 32.70 -10.96 17.92
CA ASP A 99 31.75 -11.02 19.03
C ASP A 99 31.40 -12.45 19.41
N GLU A 100 31.23 -12.70 20.71
CA GLU A 100 30.70 -13.96 21.23
C GLU A 100 29.17 -13.89 21.35
N VAL A 101 28.48 -14.87 20.75
CA VAL A 101 27.03 -14.97 20.76
C VAL A 101 26.58 -16.39 21.07
N VAL A 102 25.43 -16.52 21.74
CA VAL A 102 24.83 -17.83 22.04
C VAL A 102 23.72 -18.09 21.03
N GLY A 103 23.91 -19.11 20.19
CA GLY A 103 22.89 -19.61 19.27
C GLY A 103 22.10 -20.75 19.88
N VAL A 104 20.78 -20.70 19.81
CA VAL A 104 19.88 -21.81 20.13
C VAL A 104 19.66 -22.62 18.86
N ILE A 105 20.00 -23.90 18.90
CA ILE A 105 19.81 -24.86 17.81
C ILE A 105 18.57 -25.71 18.09
N TRP A 106 17.71 -25.82 17.08
CA TRP A 106 16.52 -26.68 17.08
C TRP A 106 16.36 -27.35 15.71
N HIS A 107 16.10 -28.66 15.69
CA HIS A 107 16.10 -29.47 14.47
C HIS A 107 17.35 -29.27 13.57
N GLY A 108 18.51 -29.04 14.20
CA GLY A 108 19.78 -28.85 13.48
C GLY A 108 19.94 -27.48 12.79
N ARG A 109 19.09 -26.50 13.09
CA ARG A 109 19.17 -25.12 12.59
C ARG A 109 19.31 -24.15 13.75
N VAL A 110 20.08 -23.08 13.59
CA VAL A 110 20.12 -21.98 14.58
C VAL A 110 18.81 -21.20 14.43
N VAL A 111 17.96 -21.24 15.45
CA VAL A 111 16.61 -20.66 15.45
C VAL A 111 16.53 -19.33 16.19
N GLU A 112 17.42 -19.12 17.16
CA GLU A 112 17.52 -17.90 17.95
C GLU A 112 18.99 -17.60 18.23
N ILE A 113 19.35 -16.31 18.30
CA ILE A 113 20.67 -15.85 18.70
C ILE A 113 20.50 -14.87 19.87
N ARG A 114 21.44 -14.94 20.81
CA ARG A 114 21.54 -14.05 21.97
C ARG A 114 22.91 -13.40 22.00
N ASP A 115 22.95 -12.10 22.25
CA ASP A 115 24.19 -11.37 22.48
C ASP A 115 24.60 -11.39 23.95
N ALA A 116 25.75 -10.78 24.25
CA ALA A 116 26.29 -10.64 25.60
C ALA A 116 25.36 -9.86 26.55
N ASP A 117 24.55 -8.94 26.01
CA ASP A 117 23.53 -8.19 26.77
C ASP A 117 22.27 -9.02 27.06
N GLY A 118 22.21 -10.27 26.57
CA GLY A 118 21.09 -11.18 26.73
C GLY A 118 19.88 -10.84 25.85
N ARG A 119 20.01 -9.92 24.91
CA ARG A 119 18.97 -9.61 23.93
C ARG A 119 18.82 -10.78 22.99
N ARG A 120 17.58 -11.08 22.61
CA ARG A 120 17.24 -12.25 21.80
C ARG A 120 16.76 -11.81 20.42
N GLN A 121 17.18 -12.53 19.41
CA GLN A 121 16.67 -12.34 18.05
C GLN A 121 16.41 -13.69 17.38
N GLN A 122 15.24 -13.80 16.75
CA GLN A 122 14.88 -14.97 15.96
C GLN A 122 15.58 -14.93 14.60
N THR A 123 16.10 -16.07 14.18
CA THR A 123 16.58 -16.27 12.81
C THR A 123 15.40 -16.51 11.86
N SER A 124 15.68 -16.61 10.56
CA SER A 124 14.67 -16.98 9.56
C SER A 124 14.15 -18.41 9.74
N ASP A 125 14.95 -19.29 10.34
CA ASP A 125 14.56 -20.67 10.67
C ASP A 125 13.78 -20.75 11.99
N GLY A 126 13.84 -19.70 12.82
CA GLY A 126 13.12 -19.61 14.08
C GLY A 126 11.60 -19.63 13.88
N PRO A 127 10.84 -20.50 14.58
CA PRO A 127 9.41 -20.66 14.36
C PRO A 127 8.56 -19.54 15.00
N VAL A 128 9.13 -18.76 15.93
CA VAL A 128 8.40 -17.72 16.66
C VAL A 128 7.97 -16.58 15.73
N GLY A 129 6.74 -16.10 15.85
CA GLY A 129 6.22 -14.97 15.06
C GLY A 129 5.80 -15.30 13.62
N TRP A 130 6.19 -16.45 13.06
CA TRP A 130 5.69 -16.90 11.75
C TRP A 130 4.15 -16.98 11.68
N PRO A 131 3.44 -17.44 12.72
CA PRO A 131 1.98 -17.46 12.68
C PRO A 131 1.37 -16.06 12.50
N ALA A 132 1.92 -15.06 13.18
CA ALA A 132 1.51 -13.67 13.07
C ALA A 132 1.77 -13.14 11.65
N ASP A 133 2.95 -13.41 11.08
CA ASP A 133 3.31 -13.03 9.71
C ASP A 133 2.34 -13.65 8.68
N ARG A 134 2.01 -14.94 8.83
CA ARG A 134 1.07 -15.64 7.92
C ARG A 134 -0.36 -15.14 8.07
N LEU A 135 -0.78 -14.84 9.29
CA LEU A 135 -2.09 -14.27 9.55
C LEU A 135 -2.18 -12.85 8.97
N GLY A 136 -1.19 -11.99 9.23
CA GLY A 136 -1.12 -10.64 8.68
C GLY A 136 -1.11 -10.64 7.15
N GLY A 137 -0.34 -11.54 6.53
CA GLY A 137 -0.35 -11.75 5.08
C GLY A 137 -1.73 -12.17 4.56
N ALA A 138 -2.43 -13.09 5.24
CA ALA A 138 -3.78 -13.48 4.87
C ALA A 138 -4.78 -12.31 4.98
N LEU A 139 -4.74 -11.56 6.08
CA LEU A 139 -5.60 -10.39 6.32
C LEU A 139 -5.33 -9.26 5.33
N ALA A 140 -4.08 -9.08 4.87
CA ALA A 140 -3.76 -8.09 3.85
C ALA A 140 -4.23 -8.54 2.45
N CYS A 141 -3.90 -9.77 2.08
CA CYS A 141 -4.01 -10.24 0.71
C CYS A 141 -5.41 -10.73 0.34
N ILE A 142 -6.16 -11.38 1.22
CA ILE A 142 -7.50 -11.91 0.89
C ILE A 142 -8.48 -10.77 0.54
N PRO A 143 -8.74 -9.79 1.42
CA PRO A 143 -9.70 -8.73 1.12
C PRO A 143 -9.20 -7.79 0.02
N GLY A 144 -7.90 -7.46 0.00
CA GLY A 144 -7.32 -6.66 -1.08
C GLY A 144 -7.41 -7.36 -2.44
N GLY A 145 -7.11 -8.66 -2.50
CA GLY A 145 -7.23 -9.49 -3.68
C GLY A 145 -8.68 -9.61 -4.16
N LEU A 146 -9.63 -9.86 -3.25
CA LEU A 146 -11.06 -9.92 -3.56
C LEU A 146 -11.58 -8.60 -4.13
N ALA A 147 -11.23 -7.47 -3.52
CA ALA A 147 -11.63 -6.15 -4.01
C ALA A 147 -11.02 -5.84 -5.40
N ALA A 148 -9.76 -6.22 -5.63
CA ALA A 148 -9.11 -6.07 -6.94
C ALA A 148 -9.75 -6.94 -8.02
N VAL A 149 -10.11 -8.20 -7.70
CA VAL A 149 -10.85 -9.10 -8.58
C VAL A 149 -12.24 -8.54 -8.89
N ALA A 150 -12.98 -8.14 -7.86
CA ALA A 150 -14.33 -7.60 -7.99
C ALA A 150 -14.35 -6.31 -8.82
N GLY A 151 -13.51 -5.34 -8.49
CA GLY A 151 -13.39 -4.09 -9.26
C GLY A 151 -12.84 -4.31 -10.67
N GLY A 152 -11.92 -5.27 -10.84
CA GLY A 152 -11.39 -5.68 -12.14
C GLY A 152 -12.48 -6.28 -13.04
N LEU A 153 -13.26 -7.24 -12.52
CA LEU A 153 -14.39 -7.85 -13.23
C LEU A 153 -15.48 -6.82 -13.53
N TRP A 154 -15.86 -6.01 -12.54
CA TRP A 154 -16.86 -4.95 -12.70
C TRP A 154 -16.49 -4.00 -13.84
N ALA A 155 -15.25 -3.52 -13.89
CA ALA A 155 -14.77 -2.65 -14.97
C ALA A 155 -14.79 -3.34 -16.35
N LEU A 156 -14.62 -4.66 -16.41
CA LEU A 156 -14.66 -5.41 -17.67
C LEU A 156 -16.10 -5.64 -18.15
N LEU A 157 -17.03 -5.88 -17.23
CA LEU A 157 -18.44 -6.14 -17.54
C LEU A 157 -19.22 -4.86 -17.85
N ALA A 158 -18.90 -3.76 -17.17
CA ALA A 158 -19.59 -2.47 -17.32
C ALA A 158 -18.83 -1.47 -18.21
N ARG A 159 -18.10 -1.97 -19.22
CA ARG A 159 -17.33 -1.11 -20.14
C ARG A 159 -18.25 -0.10 -20.84
N GLY A 160 -17.74 1.12 -20.99
CA GLY A 160 -18.44 2.22 -21.68
C GLY A 160 -19.31 3.09 -20.77
N ASN A 161 -19.52 2.72 -19.51
CA ASN A 161 -20.25 3.55 -18.55
C ASN A 161 -19.30 4.20 -17.54
N ARG A 162 -19.18 5.54 -17.60
CA ARG A 162 -18.26 6.33 -16.76
C ARG A 162 -18.54 6.15 -15.26
N ARG A 163 -19.81 6.11 -14.85
CA ARG A 163 -20.23 5.91 -13.45
C ARG A 163 -19.77 4.56 -12.90
N HIS A 164 -19.88 3.51 -13.70
CA HIS A 164 -19.40 2.19 -13.30
C HIS A 164 -17.87 2.10 -13.31
N ALA A 165 -17.18 2.85 -14.19
CA ALA A 165 -15.73 2.95 -14.16
C ALA A 165 -15.23 3.67 -12.90
N ALA A 166 -15.92 4.73 -12.46
CA ALA A 166 -15.66 5.41 -11.18
C ALA A 166 -15.89 4.45 -10.00
N ALA A 167 -17.04 3.78 -9.94
CA ALA A 167 -17.34 2.79 -8.89
C ALA A 167 -16.29 1.66 -8.83
N ALA A 168 -15.90 1.10 -9.98
CA ALA A 168 -14.86 0.08 -10.04
C ALA A 168 -13.49 0.59 -9.60
N THR A 169 -13.20 1.88 -9.76
CA THR A 169 -11.96 2.52 -9.28
C THR A 169 -11.97 2.68 -7.77
N VAL A 170 -13.10 3.12 -7.19
CA VAL A 170 -13.32 3.19 -5.75
C VAL A 170 -13.07 1.84 -5.08
N VAL A 171 -13.68 0.76 -5.60
CA VAL A 171 -13.51 -0.60 -5.05
C VAL A 171 -12.04 -1.03 -5.03
N ARG A 172 -11.31 -0.79 -6.12
CA ARG A 172 -9.89 -1.16 -6.22
C ARG A 172 -9.03 -0.42 -5.19
N TRP A 173 -9.20 0.89 -5.07
CA TRP A 173 -8.41 1.70 -4.14
C TRP A 173 -8.75 1.42 -2.68
N HIS A 174 -10.01 1.14 -2.35
CA HIS A 174 -10.37 0.71 -1.00
C HIS A 174 -9.79 -0.67 -0.68
N GLY A 175 -9.73 -1.58 -1.65
CA GLY A 175 -9.00 -2.85 -1.51
C GLY A 175 -7.53 -2.66 -1.14
N VAL A 176 -6.85 -1.72 -1.81
CA VAL A 176 -5.46 -1.35 -1.47
C VAL A 176 -5.38 -0.77 -0.06
N ALA A 177 -6.31 0.12 0.33
CA ALA A 177 -6.34 0.72 1.66
C ALA A 177 -6.53 -0.33 2.77
N ILE A 178 -7.43 -1.30 2.57
CA ILE A 178 -7.65 -2.41 3.53
C ILE A 178 -6.39 -3.28 3.66
N GLY A 179 -5.74 -3.60 2.54
CA GLY A 179 -4.48 -4.34 2.54
C GLY A 179 -3.36 -3.58 3.25
N ALA A 180 -3.21 -2.27 2.98
CA ALA A 180 -2.24 -1.42 3.65
C ALA A 180 -2.51 -1.30 5.16
N ALA A 181 -3.78 -1.20 5.56
CA ALA A 181 -4.16 -1.20 6.98
C ALA A 181 -3.73 -2.50 7.68
N ALA A 182 -3.87 -3.67 7.03
CA ALA A 182 -3.39 -4.93 7.59
C ALA A 182 -1.87 -4.93 7.82
N LEU A 183 -1.09 -4.44 6.85
CA LEU A 183 0.36 -4.34 6.97
C LEU A 183 0.77 -3.38 8.10
N LEU A 184 0.08 -2.25 8.24
CA LEU A 184 0.31 -1.31 9.34
C LEU A 184 -0.04 -1.92 10.70
N THR A 185 -1.14 -2.68 10.79
CA THR A 185 -1.48 -3.40 12.03
C THR A 185 -0.45 -4.47 12.38
N LEU A 186 0.09 -5.18 11.38
CA LEU A 186 1.17 -6.15 11.58
C LEU A 186 2.45 -5.47 12.05
N TRP A 187 2.84 -4.38 11.40
CA TRP A 187 4.01 -3.60 11.80
C TRP A 187 3.87 -3.10 13.23
N ALA A 188 2.73 -2.52 13.60
CA ALA A 188 2.45 -2.06 14.96
C ALA A 188 2.47 -3.20 15.97
N GLN A 189 1.85 -4.35 15.67
CA GLN A 189 1.89 -5.52 16.54
C GLN A 189 3.32 -6.00 16.77
N SER A 190 4.13 -6.07 15.71
CA SER A 190 5.53 -6.54 15.76
C SER A 190 6.45 -5.60 16.54
N GLY A 191 6.24 -4.28 16.45
CA GLY A 191 7.06 -3.29 17.15
C GLY A 191 6.71 -3.07 18.61
N ASN A 192 5.55 -3.56 19.07
CA ASN A 192 5.07 -3.39 20.44
C ASN A 192 4.90 -4.72 21.19
N ASP A 193 5.36 -5.84 20.63
CA ASP A 193 5.23 -7.19 21.19
C ASP A 193 3.79 -7.56 21.61
N TRP A 194 2.80 -7.06 20.86
CA TRP A 194 1.40 -7.31 21.19
C TRP A 194 1.01 -8.76 20.90
N PRO A 195 0.03 -9.33 21.63
CA PRO A 195 -0.44 -10.67 21.37
C PRO A 195 -1.11 -10.77 19.98
N MET A 196 -1.07 -11.95 19.37
CA MET A 196 -1.59 -12.15 18.00
C MET A 196 -3.07 -11.78 17.81
N TRP A 197 -3.89 -11.84 18.86
CA TRP A 197 -5.30 -11.42 18.79
C TRP A 197 -5.47 -9.92 18.57
N ALA A 198 -4.43 -9.10 18.84
CA ALA A 198 -4.46 -7.68 18.56
C ALA A 198 -4.61 -7.39 17.05
N LEU A 199 -4.10 -8.27 16.19
CA LEU A 199 -4.23 -8.14 14.74
C LEU A 199 -5.71 -8.05 14.31
N PRO A 200 -6.55 -9.09 14.49
CA PRO A 200 -7.95 -9.00 14.11
C PRO A 200 -8.73 -7.96 14.94
N ALA A 201 -8.35 -7.72 16.20
CA ALA A 201 -9.04 -6.76 17.06
C ALA A 201 -8.90 -5.30 16.58
N ILE A 202 -7.75 -4.92 16.04
CA ILE A 202 -7.49 -3.57 15.51
C ILE A 202 -7.89 -3.50 14.04
N TRP A 203 -7.47 -4.48 13.25
CA TRP A 203 -7.70 -4.50 11.81
C TRP A 203 -9.18 -4.66 11.45
N GLY A 204 -9.93 -5.46 12.22
CA GLY A 204 -11.35 -5.73 11.98
C GLY A 204 -12.20 -4.45 11.94
N PRO A 205 -12.21 -3.62 13.00
CA PRO A 205 -12.93 -2.34 13.01
C PRO A 205 -12.50 -1.40 11.89
N ILE A 206 -11.21 -1.27 11.61
CA ILE A 206 -10.70 -0.43 10.52
C ILE A 206 -11.26 -0.92 9.17
N THR A 207 -11.25 -2.23 8.96
CA THR A 207 -11.77 -2.83 7.72
C THR A 207 -13.26 -2.61 7.57
N LEU A 208 -14.04 -2.71 8.66
CA LEU A 208 -15.46 -2.42 8.63
C LEU A 208 -15.74 -0.96 8.25
N ILE A 209 -14.98 -0.01 8.81
CA ILE A 209 -15.08 1.42 8.46
C ILE A 209 -14.73 1.62 6.97
N LEU A 210 -13.63 1.03 6.50
CA LEU A 210 -13.22 1.14 5.10
C LEU A 210 -14.23 0.52 4.14
N LEU A 211 -14.87 -0.60 4.50
CA LEU A 211 -15.94 -1.22 3.72
C LEU A 211 -17.21 -0.36 3.69
N ALA A 212 -17.57 0.27 4.81
CA ALA A 212 -18.69 1.20 4.87
C ALA A 212 -18.44 2.43 3.99
N CYS A 213 -17.25 3.03 4.07
CA CYS A 213 -16.82 4.12 3.20
C CYS A 213 -16.84 3.71 1.73
N MET A 214 -16.26 2.55 1.40
CA MET A 214 -16.27 2.00 0.04
C MET A 214 -17.70 1.90 -0.49
N THR A 215 -18.63 1.38 0.32
CA THR A 215 -20.04 1.24 -0.06
C THR A 215 -20.68 2.60 -0.34
N GLY A 216 -20.45 3.58 0.54
CA GLY A 216 -20.93 4.95 0.34
C GLY A 216 -20.40 5.59 -0.94
N PHE A 217 -19.09 5.50 -1.18
CA PHE A 217 -18.46 6.05 -2.40
C PHE A 217 -18.88 5.32 -3.67
N VAL A 218 -19.09 4.00 -3.62
CA VAL A 218 -19.64 3.25 -4.75
C VAL A 218 -21.06 3.72 -5.08
N ILE A 219 -21.91 3.93 -4.08
CA ILE A 219 -23.27 4.45 -4.27
C ILE A 219 -23.21 5.86 -4.88
N ALA A 220 -22.39 6.76 -4.34
CA ALA A 220 -22.19 8.10 -4.87
C ALA A 220 -21.70 8.06 -6.34
N ALA A 221 -20.75 7.17 -6.66
CA ALA A 221 -20.22 7.00 -8.01
C ALA A 221 -21.30 6.56 -9.00
N LEU A 222 -22.14 5.61 -8.58
CA LEU A 222 -23.23 5.11 -9.41
C LEU A 222 -24.34 6.16 -9.60
N ARG A 223 -24.51 7.08 -8.64
CA ARG A 223 -25.40 8.24 -8.77
C ARG A 223 -24.81 9.36 -9.64
N GLY A 224 -23.49 9.38 -9.85
CA GLY A 224 -22.79 10.43 -10.58
C GLY A 224 -22.35 11.62 -9.72
N GLU A 225 -22.40 11.49 -8.39
CA GLU A 225 -22.08 12.57 -7.42
C GLU A 225 -20.57 12.79 -7.24
N LEU A 226 -19.73 11.92 -7.82
CA LEU A 226 -18.26 12.00 -7.73
C LEU A 226 -17.61 12.73 -8.91
N GLU A 227 -18.38 13.15 -9.91
CA GLU A 227 -17.89 13.76 -11.15
C GLU A 227 -17.99 15.31 -11.16
N ASP A 228 -18.26 15.95 -10.01
CA ASP A 228 -18.55 17.40 -9.89
C ASP A 228 -17.35 18.38 -10.02
N ASP A 229 -16.22 17.97 -10.60
CA ASP A 229 -15.10 18.87 -10.92
C ASP A 229 -14.76 18.82 -12.42
N GLU A 230 -15.64 19.35 -13.26
CA GLU A 230 -15.17 20.03 -14.46
C GLU A 230 -14.78 21.45 -13.99
N PRO A 231 -13.48 21.80 -13.84
CA PRO A 231 -13.13 23.20 -13.68
C PRO A 231 -13.74 23.92 -14.87
N ALA A 232 -14.60 24.90 -14.62
CA ALA A 232 -15.22 25.71 -15.66
C ALA A 232 -14.17 25.98 -16.75
N GLY A 233 -14.30 25.30 -17.89
CA GLY A 233 -13.38 25.49 -19.00
C GLY A 233 -13.28 26.98 -19.30
N PRO A 234 -12.13 27.47 -19.81
CA PRO A 234 -11.96 28.90 -20.06
C PRO A 234 -13.20 29.43 -20.77
N ARG A 235 -13.92 30.36 -20.11
CA ARG A 235 -15.10 31.00 -20.68
C ARG A 235 -14.73 31.36 -22.11
N GLY A 236 -15.48 30.84 -23.08
CA GLY A 236 -15.30 31.19 -24.48
C GLY A 236 -15.18 32.70 -24.63
N PRO A 237 -14.45 33.18 -25.65
CA PRO A 237 -14.10 34.60 -25.78
C PRO A 237 -15.35 35.47 -25.58
N THR A 238 -15.27 36.38 -24.61
CA THR A 238 -16.30 37.37 -24.32
C THR A 238 -16.75 38.00 -25.64
N PRO A 239 -18.05 38.07 -25.96
CA PRO A 239 -18.50 38.74 -27.16
C PRO A 239 -17.98 40.18 -27.16
N PRO A 240 -17.49 40.68 -28.32
CA PRO A 240 -16.88 42.01 -28.38
C PRO A 240 -17.90 43.07 -27.93
N PRO A 241 -17.45 44.12 -27.24
CA PRO A 241 -18.33 45.21 -26.82
C PRO A 241 -19.02 45.83 -28.04
N PRO A 242 -20.28 46.28 -27.91
CA PRO A 242 -20.97 46.96 -29.01
C PRO A 242 -20.15 48.18 -29.47
N PRO A 243 -20.14 48.48 -30.78
CA PRO A 243 -19.33 49.57 -31.32
C PRO A 243 -19.71 50.90 -30.67
N PRO A 244 -18.73 51.79 -30.41
CA PRO A 244 -19.00 53.09 -29.81
C PRO A 244 -19.90 53.91 -30.74
N THR A 245 -20.95 54.50 -30.17
CA THR A 245 -21.88 55.39 -30.87
C THR A 245 -21.09 56.52 -31.53
N PRO A 246 -21.29 56.81 -32.82
CA PRO A 246 -20.54 57.85 -33.50
C PRO A 246 -20.80 59.22 -32.83
N PRO A 247 -19.77 60.07 -32.71
CA PRO A 247 -19.93 61.40 -32.15
C PRO A 247 -20.86 62.24 -33.04
N PRO A 248 -21.64 63.17 -32.44
CA PRO A 248 -22.53 64.03 -33.20
C PRO A 248 -21.75 64.84 -34.23
N ALA A 249 -22.26 64.85 -35.47
CA ALA A 249 -21.67 65.56 -36.60
C ALA A 249 -21.48 67.05 -36.27
N GLN A 250 -20.27 67.56 -36.48
CA GLN A 250 -19.99 68.99 -36.38
C GLN A 250 -20.75 69.74 -37.49
N PRO A 251 -21.35 70.90 -37.20
CA PRO A 251 -22.01 71.71 -38.21
C PRO A 251 -20.96 72.33 -39.14
N SER A 252 -21.09 72.06 -40.44
CA SER A 252 -20.28 72.71 -41.48
C SER A 252 -20.64 74.20 -41.59
N PRO A 253 -19.64 75.05 -41.87
CA PRO A 253 -19.83 76.50 -41.96
C PRO A 253 -20.56 76.90 -43.24
N SER A 254 -21.49 77.83 -43.06
CA SER A 254 -22.35 78.42 -44.08
C SER A 254 -21.60 79.36 -45.05
N ALA A 255 -22.26 79.55 -46.19
CA ALA A 255 -22.31 80.72 -47.09
C ALA A 255 -21.51 80.62 -48.41
N PRO A 256 -21.86 81.41 -49.46
CA PRO A 256 -22.96 82.40 -49.55
C PRO A 256 -23.89 82.26 -50.78
N ASP A 257 -24.92 83.11 -50.72
CA ASP A 257 -25.99 83.39 -51.68
C ASP A 257 -25.61 83.46 -53.16
N SER A 258 -26.57 83.08 -54.00
CA SER A 258 -26.71 83.62 -55.36
C SER A 258 -28.19 83.66 -55.75
N ASP A 259 -28.68 84.89 -55.77
CA ASP A 259 -29.94 85.43 -56.24
C ASP A 259 -30.30 84.97 -57.68
N GLY A 260 -31.60 84.83 -57.99
CA GLY A 260 -32.01 84.36 -59.33
C GLY A 260 -33.48 84.00 -59.54
N SER A 261 -34.37 84.95 -59.30
CA SER A 261 -35.60 85.25 -60.07
C SER A 261 -36.08 84.25 -61.15
N ARG A 262 -37.34 83.76 -61.06
CA ARG A 262 -38.46 84.10 -62.00
C ARG A 262 -39.70 83.17 -61.94
N THR A 263 -40.83 83.85 -61.72
CA THR A 263 -42.15 83.74 -62.39
C THR A 263 -42.94 82.43 -62.39
N SER A 264 -44.08 82.51 -61.69
CA SER A 264 -45.33 81.78 -61.90
C SER A 264 -45.87 81.88 -63.33
N PRO A 265 -46.81 81.00 -63.70
CA PRO A 265 -48.00 81.46 -64.41
C PRO A 265 -49.31 81.09 -63.69
N VAL A 266 -50.23 82.04 -63.82
CA VAL A 266 -51.67 81.96 -63.59
C VAL A 266 -52.36 81.45 -64.85
N SER A 267 -53.29 80.52 -64.70
CA SER A 267 -54.52 80.31 -65.49
C SER A 267 -55.30 79.20 -64.77
N GLY A 268 -56.56 79.31 -64.36
CA GLY A 268 -57.65 80.16 -64.82
C GLY A 268 -58.75 79.26 -65.38
N SER A 269 -59.89 79.16 -64.70
CA SER A 269 -61.25 78.90 -65.23
C SER A 269 -62.22 78.69 -64.05
N GLY A 270 -63.13 79.65 -63.88
CA GLY A 270 -64.14 79.78 -62.83
C GLY A 270 -64.56 81.23 -62.75
#